data_AF-V8N1J6-F1
#
_entry.id   AF-V8N1J6-F1
#
_cell.length_a   1.000
_cell.length_b   1.000
_cell.length_c   1.000
_cell.angle_alpha   90.00
_cell.angle_beta   90.00
_cell.angle_gamma   90.00
#
_symmetry.space_group_name_H-M   'P 1'
#
loop_
_entity.id
_entity.type
_entity.pdbx_description
1 polymer ?
#
loop_
_entity_poly.entity_id
_entity_poly.type
_entity_poly.pdbx_seq_one_letter_code
_entity_poly.pdbx_strand_id
1 'polypeptide(L)' 'MFSNSFRESQDGEVLLQDMDPSIIQTVIQYYYTEEIELTPEIAENLYEAASRLQILPMLETCSK' A
#
# COMPACT_ATOMS: atom_id res chain seq x y z
N MET A 1 -8.39 -3.49 9.75
CA MET A 1 -9.36 -3.76 8.67
C MET A 1 -9.96 -5.16 8.84
N PHE A 2 -9.20 -6.24 8.69
CA PHE A 2 -9.78 -7.60 8.68
C PHE A 2 -9.86 -8.32 10.04
N SER A 3 -9.09 -7.91 11.05
CA SER A 3 -8.94 -8.68 12.31
C SER A 3 -9.79 -8.19 13.50
N ASN A 4 -10.58 -7.13 13.33
CA ASN A 4 -11.39 -6.56 14.41
C ASN A 4 -12.89 -6.81 14.22
N SER A 5 -13.70 -6.55 15.24
CA SER A 5 -15.17 -6.70 15.23
C SER A 5 -15.93 -5.59 14.49
N PHE A 6 -15.23 -4.68 13.81
CA PHE A 6 -15.86 -3.58 13.08
C PHE A 6 -16.62 -4.10 11.87
N ARG A 7 -17.70 -3.43 11.45
CA ARG A 7 -18.52 -3.83 10.29
C ARG A 7 -17.68 -4.11 9.03
N GLU A 8 -16.64 -3.32 8.82
CA GLU A 8 -15.70 -3.44 7.69
C GLU A 8 -14.98 -4.80 7.62
N SER A 9 -14.82 -5.52 8.74
CA SER A 9 -14.20 -6.85 8.73
C SER A 9 -15.13 -7.96 8.25
N GLN A 10 -16.45 -7.71 8.21
CA GLN A 10 -17.47 -8.71 7.84
C GLN A 10 -18.02 -8.50 6.42
N ASP A 11 -17.75 -7.35 5.80
CA ASP A 11 -18.25 -6.99 4.46
C ASP A 11 -17.45 -7.68 3.33
N GLY A 12 -16.22 -8.14 3.61
CA GLY A 12 -15.35 -8.81 2.63
C GLY A 12 -14.73 -7.86 1.59
N GLU A 13 -15.03 -6.57 1.68
CA GLU A 13 -14.52 -5.50 0.83
C GLU A 13 -13.89 -4.40 1.70
N VAL A 14 -12.77 -3.82 1.24
CA VAL A 14 -12.11 -2.68 1.90
C VAL A 14 -12.01 -1.54 0.91
N LEU A 15 -12.65 -0.42 1.26
CA LEU A 15 -12.61 0.81 0.47
C LEU A 15 -11.42 1.67 0.90
N LEU A 16 -10.42 1.79 0.02
CA LEU A 16 -9.29 2.69 0.20
C LEU A 16 -9.61 4.04 -0.45
N GLN A 17 -10.00 5.02 0.36
CA GLN A 17 -10.27 6.39 -0.10
C GLN A 17 -8.97 7.18 -0.28
N ASP A 18 -8.92 8.07 -1.26
CA ASP A 18 -7.78 8.97 -1.52
C ASP A 18 -6.46 8.20 -1.76
N MET A 19 -6.51 7.20 -2.63
CA MET A 19 -5.31 6.49 -3.07
C MET A 19 -5.39 6.18 -4.55
N ASP A 20 -4.29 6.43 -5.26
CA ASP A 20 -4.22 6.15 -6.69
C ASP A 20 -4.24 4.61 -6.93
N PRO A 21 -5.11 4.11 -7.83
CA PRO A 21 -5.22 2.67 -8.11
C PRO A 21 -3.90 2.04 -8.56
N SER A 22 -3.06 2.78 -9.29
CA SER A 22 -1.78 2.30 -9.79
C SER A 22 -0.80 2.06 -8.63
N ILE A 23 -0.84 2.90 -7.60
CA ILE A 23 0.00 2.77 -6.42
C ILE A 23 -0.38 1.51 -5.62
N ILE A 24 -1.68 1.24 -5.48
CA ILE A 24 -2.14 -0.02 -4.86
C ILE A 24 -1.75 -1.25 -5.69
N GLN A 25 -1.83 -1.17 -7.01
CA GLN A 25 -1.36 -2.24 -7.88
C GLN A 25 0.11 -2.57 -7.61
N THR A 26 0.97 -1.55 -7.50
CA THR A 26 2.40 -1.71 -7.18
C THR A 26 2.62 -2.28 -5.79
N VAL A 27 1.87 -1.82 -4.78
CA VAL A 27 1.94 -2.36 -3.41
C VAL A 27 1.59 -3.86 -3.39
N ILE A 28 0.52 -4.25 -4.09
CA ILE A 28 0.13 -5.66 -4.19
C ILE A 28 1.22 -6.45 -4.92
N GLN A 29 1.73 -5.94 -6.03
CA GLN A 29 2.81 -6.60 -6.77
C GLN A 29 4.03 -6.82 -5.88
N TYR A 30 4.43 -5.83 -5.10
CA TYR A 30 5.51 -5.94 -4.13
C TYR A 30 5.26 -7.06 -3.11
N TYR A 31 4.05 -7.19 -2.56
CA TYR A 31 3.73 -8.28 -1.63
C TYR A 31 3.83 -9.68 -2.24
N TYR A 32 3.54 -9.84 -3.52
CA TYR A 32 3.54 -11.14 -4.20
C TYR A 32 4.85 -11.48 -4.88
N THR A 33 5.71 -10.50 -5.16
CA THR A 33 6.96 -10.69 -5.91
C THR A 33 8.21 -10.30 -5.12
N GLU A 34 8.05 -9.52 -4.04
CA GLU A 34 9.12 -8.83 -3.31
C GLU A 34 9.92 -7.82 -4.18
N GLU A 35 9.45 -7.52 -5.38
CA GLU A 35 10.06 -6.59 -6.32
C GLU A 35 9.30 -5.25 -6.34
N ILE A 36 10.05 -4.14 -6.39
CA ILE A 36 9.48 -2.80 -6.50
C ILE A 36 10.28 -1.96 -7.47
N GLU A 37 9.60 -1.45 -8.49
CA GLU A 37 10.17 -0.50 -9.45
C GLU A 37 9.88 0.92 -8.98
N LEU A 38 10.90 1.58 -8.44
CA LEU A 38 10.79 2.98 -8.00
C LEU A 38 11.14 3.91 -9.16
N THR A 39 10.15 4.69 -9.59
CA THR A 39 10.35 5.84 -10.47
C THR A 39 10.08 7.14 -9.71
N PRO A 40 10.76 8.25 -10.05
CA PRO A 40 10.65 9.51 -9.29
C PRO A 40 9.22 10.09 -9.30
N GLU A 41 8.43 9.73 -10.29
CA GLU A 41 7.04 10.14 -10.49
C GLU A 41 6.06 9.42 -9.53
N ILE A 42 6.39 8.21 -9.06
CA ILE A 42 5.52 7.42 -8.16
C ILE A 42 6.09 7.27 -6.75
N ALA A 43 7.36 7.60 -6.52
CA ALA A 43 8.06 7.38 -5.26
C ALA A 43 7.39 8.07 -4.05
N GLU A 44 6.95 9.33 -4.21
CA GLU A 44 6.24 10.07 -3.16
C GLU A 44 4.92 9.40 -2.80
N ASN A 45 4.09 9.11 -3.82
CA ASN A 45 2.81 8.45 -3.64
C ASN A 45 2.95 7.05 -3.02
N LEU A 46 3.98 6.28 -3.41
CA LEU A 46 4.30 4.98 -2.81
C LEU A 46 4.73 5.12 -1.35
N TYR A 47 5.52 6.13 -1.02
CA TYR A 47 5.92 6.42 0.35
C TYR A 47 4.70 6.74 1.22
N GLU A 48 3.80 7.60 0.74
CA GLU A 48 2.56 7.95 1.45
C GLU A 48 1.66 6.71 1.64
N ALA A 49 1.48 5.89 0.60
CA ALA A 49 0.71 4.65 0.68
C ALA A 49 1.34 3.66 1.67
N ALA A 50 2.66 3.45 1.61
CA ALA A 50 3.38 2.58 2.53
C ALA A 50 3.31 3.07 3.97
N SER A 51 3.35 4.39 4.19
CA SER A 51 3.17 5.01 5.50
C SER A 51 1.78 4.73 6.07
N ARG A 52 0.75 4.97 5.25
CA ARG A 52 -0.66 4.77 5.64
C ARG A 52 -1.00 3.31 5.89
N LEU A 53 -0.45 2.39 5.09
CA LEU A 53 -0.66 0.95 5.22
C LEU A 53 0.33 0.28 6.19
N GLN A 54 1.27 1.04 6.75
CA GLN A 54 2.32 0.59 7.69
C GLN A 54 3.25 -0.50 7.12
N ILE A 55 3.65 -0.36 5.86
CA ILE A 55 4.54 -1.29 5.15
C ILE A 55 6.00 -0.83 5.32
N LEU A 56 6.60 -1.19 6.44
CA LEU A 56 7.96 -0.76 6.81
C LEU A 56 9.04 -1.05 5.74
N PRO A 57 9.09 -2.25 5.12
CA PRO A 57 10.12 -2.54 4.12
C PRO A 57 10.05 -1.63 2.88
N MET A 58 8.82 -1.26 2.46
CA MET A 58 8.61 -0.32 1.37
C MET A 58 9.03 1.09 1.76
N LEU A 59 8.72 1.54 2.98
CA LEU A 59 9.13 2.86 3.48
C LEU A 59 10.66 3.01 3.47
N GLU A 60 11.37 2.00 3.98
CA GLU A 60 12.84 1.99 3.97
C GLU A 60 13.38 2.04 2.55
N THR A 61 12.74 1.35 1.61
CA THR A 61 13.16 1.33 0.21
C THR A 61 12.90 2.67 -0.49
N CYS A 62 11.78 3.32 -0.22
CA CYS A 62 11.42 4.63 -0.79
C CYS A 62 12.23 5.79 -0.19
N SER A 63 12.77 5.64 1.03
CA SER A 63 13.55 6.67 1.74
C SER A 63 15.06 6.67 1.42
N LYS A 64 15.53 5.71 0.62
CA LYS A 64 16.92 5.57 0.19
C LYS A 64 17.17 6.32 -1.10
#